data_AF-A0A7C5VRK0-F1
#
_entry.id   AF-A0A7C5VRK0-F1
#
_cell.length_a   1.000
_cell.length_b   1.000
_cell.length_c   1.000
_cell.angle_alpha   90.00
_cell.angle_beta   90.00
_cell.angle_gamma   90.00
#
_symmetry.space_group_name_H-M   'P 1'
#
loop_
_entity.id
_entity.type
_entity.pdbx_description
1 polymer ?
#
loop_
_entity_poly.entity_id
_entity_poly.type
_entity_poly.pdbx_seq_one_letter_code
_entity_poly.pdbx_strand_id
1 'polypeptide(L)'
;MPHPGRIAFISQSAALCASVLDWASEAGIGFSAVVSTGNMLDVDFGDLIDHLGSDPQTRSIILYMESVKDARKFMSAARGFAKAKPIIVLKAGRFPESAEAAFSHVGVLCSEDSVYEAAFKRAGIIRVEAVRDLFNCAEALSMQQRPKGPNLTIITNAGGPAIIAAEPS
;
A
#
# COMPACT_ATOMS: atom_id res chain seq x y z
N MET A 1 -1.46 -2.56 22.64
CA MET A 1 -1.10 -1.60 21.57
C MET A 1 0.11 -2.16 20.84
N PRO A 2 0.17 -2.06 19.50
CA PRO A 2 1.30 -2.62 18.75
C PRO A 2 2.62 -2.03 19.26
N HIS A 3 3.70 -2.81 19.19
CA HIS A 3 5.03 -2.33 19.53
C HIS A 3 5.38 -1.12 18.64
N PRO A 4 6.19 -0.16 19.13
CA PRO A 4 6.62 0.96 18.30
C PRO A 4 7.32 0.44 17.04
N GLY A 5 6.83 0.87 15.88
CA GLY A 5 7.46 0.56 14.60
C GLY A 5 7.59 1.79 13.71
N ARG A 6 7.88 1.55 12.44
CA ARG A 6 8.18 2.60 11.45
C ARG A 6 7.24 2.56 10.25
N ILE A 7 6.19 1.76 10.33
CA ILE A 7 5.21 1.56 9.26
C ILE A 7 3.94 2.27 9.69
N ALA A 8 3.42 3.14 8.82
CA ALA A 8 2.06 3.64 8.95
C ALA A 8 1.11 2.75 8.15
N PHE A 9 0.00 2.33 8.77
CA PHE A 9 -1.08 1.62 8.08
C PHE A 9 -2.34 2.48 8.05
N ILE A 10 -2.88 2.71 6.85
CA ILE A 10 -4.11 3.47 6.64
C ILE A 10 -5.10 2.57 5.90
N SER A 11 -6.33 2.45 6.41
CA SER A 11 -7.39 1.64 5.80
C SER A 11 -8.72 2.36 5.77
N GLN A 12 -9.50 2.14 4.72
CA GLN A 12 -10.93 2.48 4.70
C GLN A 12 -11.81 1.45 5.42
N SER A 13 -11.33 0.21 5.53
CA SER A 13 -12.03 -0.86 6.25
C SER A 13 -11.55 -0.94 7.70
N ALA A 14 -12.46 -0.66 8.64
CA ALA A 14 -12.20 -0.80 10.08
C ALA A 14 -11.96 -2.27 10.48
N ALA A 15 -12.70 -3.21 9.85
CA ALA A 15 -12.52 -4.64 10.07
C ALA A 15 -11.11 -5.08 9.65
N LEU A 16 -10.62 -4.59 8.51
CA LEU A 16 -9.26 -4.89 8.07
C LEU A 16 -8.20 -4.28 9.01
N CYS A 17 -8.41 -3.06 9.52
CA CYS A 17 -7.55 -2.50 10.56
C CYS A 17 -7.42 -3.40 11.78
N ALA A 18 -8.54 -3.94 12.28
CA ALA A 18 -8.52 -4.87 13.41
C ALA A 18 -7.73 -6.14 13.07
N SER A 19 -8.02 -6.78 11.93
CA SER A 19 -7.31 -8.00 11.51
C SER A 19 -5.81 -7.79 11.31
N VAL A 20 -5.40 -6.64 10.77
CA VAL A 20 -3.98 -6.29 10.59
C VAL A 20 -3.28 -6.08 11.94
N LEU A 21 -3.95 -5.46 12.91
CA LEU A 21 -3.41 -5.28 14.26
C LEU A 21 -3.24 -6.61 15.00
N ASP A 22 -4.22 -7.50 14.90
CA ASP A 22 -4.16 -8.84 15.51
C ASP A 22 -3.00 -9.64 14.93
N TRP A 23 -2.90 -9.71 13.59
CA TRP A 23 -1.79 -10.37 12.90
C TRP A 23 -0.43 -9.76 13.27
N ALA A 24 -0.32 -8.43 13.28
CA ALA A 24 0.96 -7.77 13.58
C ALA A 24 1.41 -8.04 15.02
N SER A 25 0.47 -8.20 15.95
CA SER A 25 0.77 -8.62 17.32
C SER A 25 1.39 -10.01 17.36
N GLU A 26 0.88 -10.97 16.57
CA GLU A 26 1.42 -12.33 16.47
C GLU A 26 2.78 -12.35 15.74
N ALA A 27 2.93 -11.55 14.69
CA ALA A 27 4.14 -11.46 13.88
C ALA A 27 5.26 -10.59 14.51
N GLY A 28 4.99 -9.92 15.63
CA GLY A 28 5.94 -9.01 16.28
C GLY A 28 6.22 -7.73 15.47
N ILE A 29 5.30 -7.32 14.59
CA ILE A 29 5.45 -6.15 13.73
C ILE A 29 4.88 -4.92 14.43
N GLY A 30 5.69 -3.87 14.50
CA GLY A 30 5.29 -2.58 15.05
C GLY A 30 4.81 -1.60 13.99
N PHE A 31 3.92 -0.69 14.39
CA PHE A 31 3.46 0.42 13.57
C PHE A 31 3.84 1.77 14.22
N SER A 32 4.11 2.77 13.39
CA SER A 32 4.20 4.16 13.82
C SER A 32 2.81 4.76 13.98
N ALA A 33 1.86 4.36 13.12
CA ALA A 33 0.47 4.77 13.16
C ALA A 33 -0.43 3.71 12.52
N VAL A 34 -1.64 3.55 13.05
CA VAL A 34 -2.72 2.77 12.41
C VAL A 34 -3.97 3.64 12.38
N VAL A 35 -4.48 3.91 11.18
CA VAL A 35 -5.58 4.85 10.96
C VAL A 35 -6.70 4.16 10.17
N SER A 36 -7.90 4.13 10.76
CA SER A 36 -9.13 3.77 10.06
C SER A 36 -9.84 5.05 9.60
N THR A 37 -10.01 5.21 8.28
CA THR A 37 -10.57 6.41 7.66
C THR A 37 -12.06 6.31 7.37
N GLY A 38 -12.61 5.09 7.35
CA GLY A 38 -14.00 4.85 7.00
C GLY A 38 -14.39 5.53 5.69
N ASN A 39 -15.39 6.39 5.75
CA ASN A 39 -15.93 7.09 4.58
C ASN A 39 -15.19 8.37 4.19
N MET A 40 -14.13 8.79 4.89
CA MET A 40 -13.34 10.00 4.60
C MET A 40 -14.21 11.25 4.37
N LEU A 41 -15.06 11.64 5.32
CA LEU A 41 -15.90 12.84 5.18
C LEU A 41 -15.11 14.15 5.32
N ASP A 42 -14.08 14.15 6.17
CA ASP A 42 -13.30 15.34 6.52
C ASP A 42 -11.82 15.13 6.19
N VAL A 43 -11.20 14.10 6.79
CA VAL A 43 -9.80 13.72 6.54
C VAL A 43 -9.73 12.59 5.50
N ASP A 44 -8.88 12.77 4.49
CA ASP A 44 -8.67 11.79 3.41
C ASP A 44 -7.23 11.28 3.31
N PHE A 45 -6.97 10.41 2.32
CA PHE A 45 -5.63 9.86 2.08
C PHE A 45 -4.57 10.94 1.84
N GLY A 46 -4.93 12.06 1.20
CA GLY A 46 -3.99 13.14 0.94
C GLY A 46 -3.48 13.76 2.25
N ASP A 47 -4.38 14.08 3.17
CA ASP A 47 -4.01 14.64 4.48
C ASP A 47 -3.11 13.70 5.27
N LEU A 48 -3.48 12.41 5.28
CA LEU A 48 -2.75 11.41 6.06
C LEU A 48 -1.37 11.15 5.47
N ILE A 49 -1.24 11.14 4.15
CA ILE A 49 0.06 11.02 3.48
C ILE A 49 0.91 12.25 3.75
N ASP A 50 0.36 13.47 3.74
CA ASP A 50 1.12 14.68 4.04
C ASP A 50 1.61 14.70 5.51
N HIS A 51 0.73 14.32 6.43
CA HIS A 51 1.04 14.24 7.85
C HIS A 51 2.12 13.18 8.14
N LEU A 52 1.89 11.93 7.73
CA LEU A 52 2.78 10.80 8.00
C LEU A 52 4.03 10.82 7.10
N GLY A 53 3.93 11.45 5.94
CA GLY A 53 5.05 11.76 5.05
C GLY A 53 6.06 12.69 5.70
N SER A 54 5.59 13.62 6.54
CA SER A 54 6.43 14.56 7.29
C SER A 54 6.93 14.00 8.62
N ASP A 55 6.26 12.99 9.18
CA ASP A 55 6.62 12.39 10.47
C ASP A 55 7.96 11.59 10.41
N PRO A 56 9.00 11.95 11.17
CA PRO A 56 10.28 11.26 11.15
C PRO A 56 10.23 9.82 11.68
N GLN A 57 9.21 9.43 12.46
CA GLN A 57 9.03 8.06 12.96
C GLN A 57 8.50 7.12 11.88
N THR A 58 7.68 7.63 10.97
CA THR A 58 7.17 6.88 9.82
C THR A 58 8.21 6.82 8.69
N ARG A 59 8.57 5.60 8.28
CA ARG A 59 9.51 5.31 7.17
C ARG A 59 8.83 4.72 5.94
N SER A 60 7.64 4.16 6.08
CA SER A 60 6.83 3.63 4.99
C SER A 60 5.34 3.76 5.31
N ILE A 61 4.53 3.86 4.27
CA ILE A 61 3.08 4.00 4.37
C ILE A 61 2.43 2.87 3.58
N ILE A 62 1.48 2.18 4.20
CA ILE A 62 0.71 1.12 3.60
C ILE A 62 -0.76 1.55 3.59
N LEU A 63 -1.41 1.43 2.44
CA LEU A 63 -2.76 1.88 2.17
C LEU A 63 -3.65 0.69 1.78
N TYR A 64 -4.77 0.53 2.45
CA TYR A 64 -5.92 -0.21 1.92
C TYR A 64 -6.97 0.79 1.43
N MET A 65 -7.24 0.75 0.13
CA MET A 65 -8.02 1.75 -0.58
C MET A 65 -9.13 1.08 -1.38
N GLU A 66 -10.37 1.44 -1.12
CA GLU A 66 -11.54 1.09 -1.92
C GLU A 66 -11.82 2.19 -2.96
N SER A 67 -11.70 3.46 -2.58
CA SER A 67 -11.87 4.61 -3.48
C SER A 67 -11.11 5.85 -3.00
N VAL A 68 -10.87 6.80 -3.91
CA VAL A 68 -10.29 8.11 -3.59
C VAL A 68 -11.30 9.20 -3.93
N LYS A 69 -11.60 10.07 -2.96
CA LYS A 69 -12.48 11.23 -3.17
C LYS A 69 -11.77 12.39 -3.87
N ASP A 70 -10.67 12.88 -3.30
CA ASP A 70 -9.84 13.92 -3.91
C ASP A 70 -8.57 13.33 -4.52
N ALA A 71 -8.68 12.92 -5.79
CA ALA A 71 -7.56 12.34 -6.53
C ALA A 71 -6.38 13.34 -6.71
N ARG A 72 -6.65 14.65 -6.82
CA ARG A 72 -5.58 15.64 -7.03
C ARG A 72 -4.74 15.78 -5.78
N LYS A 73 -5.40 15.88 -4.63
CA LYS A 73 -4.74 15.97 -3.32
C LYS A 73 -3.93 14.70 -3.01
N PHE A 74 -4.54 13.52 -3.19
CA PHE A 74 -3.84 12.23 -3.05
C PHE A 74 -2.59 12.17 -3.93
N MET A 75 -2.71 12.52 -5.21
CA MET A 75 -1.60 12.47 -6.15
C MET A 75 -0.51 13.51 -5.87
N SER A 76 -0.86 14.65 -5.26
CA SER A 76 0.10 15.66 -4.83
C SER A 76 0.92 15.14 -3.65
N ALA A 77 0.23 14.70 -2.58
CA ALA A 77 0.84 14.17 -1.37
C ALA A 77 1.72 12.94 -1.67
N ALA A 78 1.19 11.97 -2.42
CA ALA A 78 1.94 10.76 -2.76
C ALA A 78 3.22 11.07 -3.54
N ARG A 79 3.18 11.99 -4.51
CA ARG A 79 4.39 12.40 -5.25
C ARG A 79 5.42 13.09 -4.36
N GLY A 80 4.97 13.86 -3.37
CA GLY A 80 5.84 14.51 -2.40
C GLY A 80 6.69 13.53 -1.60
N PHE A 81 6.13 12.35 -1.26
CA PHE A 81 6.74 11.45 -0.29
C PHE A 81 7.18 10.09 -0.83
N ALA A 82 6.58 9.56 -1.90
CA ALA A 82 6.82 8.18 -2.39
C ALA A 82 8.30 7.86 -2.66
N LYS A 83 9.08 8.87 -3.09
CA LYS A 83 10.54 8.73 -3.30
C LYS A 83 11.29 8.54 -1.98
N ALA A 84 10.93 9.28 -0.94
CA ALA A 84 11.61 9.28 0.36
C ALA A 84 11.08 8.19 1.31
N LYS A 85 9.79 7.83 1.22
CA LYS A 85 9.11 6.82 2.03
C LYS A 85 8.27 5.94 1.11
N PRO A 86 8.46 4.60 1.07
CA PRO A 86 7.69 3.77 0.16
C PRO A 86 6.21 3.89 0.53
N ILE A 87 5.37 4.11 -0.48
CA ILE A 87 3.92 4.07 -0.33
C ILE A 87 3.45 2.83 -1.08
N ILE A 88 2.78 1.93 -0.36
CA ILE A 88 2.27 0.67 -0.88
C ILE A 88 0.76 0.71 -0.80
N VAL A 89 0.07 0.33 -1.88
CA VAL A 89 -1.39 0.35 -1.95
C VAL A 89 -1.95 -1.01 -2.35
N LEU A 90 -2.96 -1.46 -1.62
CA LEU A 90 -3.89 -2.49 -2.06
C LEU A 90 -5.20 -1.80 -2.45
N LYS A 91 -5.51 -1.80 -3.76
CA LYS A 91 -6.77 -1.26 -4.29
C LYS A 91 -7.83 -2.37 -4.32
N ALA A 92 -8.82 -2.28 -3.44
CA ALA A 92 -9.97 -3.18 -3.40
C ALA A 92 -10.98 -2.85 -4.52
N GLY A 93 -11.89 -3.80 -4.82
CA GLY A 93 -12.94 -3.63 -5.84
C GLY A 93 -12.44 -3.77 -7.29
N ARG A 94 -11.38 -4.55 -7.52
CA ARG A 94 -10.76 -4.75 -8.84
C ARG A 94 -11.63 -5.55 -9.83
N PHE A 95 -12.52 -6.41 -9.32
CA PHE A 95 -13.28 -7.36 -10.14
C PHE A 95 -14.67 -6.81 -10.52
N PRO A 96 -15.03 -6.78 -11.82
CA PRO A 96 -16.31 -6.23 -12.29
C PRO A 96 -17.54 -6.98 -11.75
N GLU A 97 -17.41 -8.25 -11.36
CA GLU A 97 -18.49 -9.03 -10.72
C GLU A 97 -18.89 -8.48 -9.34
N SER A 98 -18.00 -7.74 -8.68
CA SER A 98 -18.31 -6.98 -7.45
C SER A 98 -18.82 -5.56 -7.73
N ALA A 99 -18.75 -5.10 -8.97
CA ALA A 99 -19.12 -3.77 -9.44
C ALA A 99 -20.47 -3.73 -10.17
N GLU A 100 -21.14 -4.88 -10.40
CA GLU A 100 -22.46 -4.93 -11.05
C GLU A 100 -23.55 -4.14 -10.29
N ALA A 101 -23.32 -3.81 -9.01
CA ALA A 101 -24.22 -2.94 -8.27
C ALA A 101 -24.02 -1.43 -8.54
N ALA A 102 -22.97 -1.02 -9.27
CA ALA A 102 -22.56 0.38 -9.30
C ALA A 102 -22.98 1.16 -10.55
N PHE A 103 -22.80 0.69 -11.79
CA PHE A 103 -23.14 1.53 -12.95
C PHE A 103 -23.54 0.77 -14.22
N SER A 104 -24.81 0.91 -14.59
CA SER A 104 -25.31 0.68 -15.95
C SER A 104 -25.04 1.91 -16.82
N HIS A 105 -24.71 1.67 -18.09
CA HIS A 105 -24.49 2.64 -19.17
C HIS A 105 -23.31 3.62 -19.05
N VAL A 106 -22.20 3.30 -19.72
CA VAL A 106 -21.56 4.09 -20.82
C VAL A 106 -20.27 3.36 -21.24
N GLY A 107 -20.00 3.34 -22.54
CA GLY A 107 -19.07 2.45 -23.21
C GLY A 107 -17.58 2.56 -22.86
N VAL A 108 -16.92 1.41 -22.95
CA VAL A 108 -15.58 1.12 -23.51
C VAL A 108 -14.63 2.34 -23.61
N LEU A 109 -13.55 2.34 -22.80
CA LEU A 109 -12.14 2.49 -23.27
C LEU A 109 -11.03 2.53 -22.18
N CYS A 110 -11.34 2.65 -20.88
CA CYS A 110 -10.39 2.36 -19.78
C CYS A 110 -11.17 1.78 -18.60
N SER A 111 -10.80 0.60 -18.09
CA SER A 111 -11.33 0.14 -16.80
C SER A 111 -10.88 1.14 -15.73
N GLU A 112 -11.74 1.45 -14.76
CA GLU A 112 -11.38 2.30 -13.61
C GLU A 112 -10.05 1.86 -12.99
N ASP A 113 -9.81 0.54 -12.96
CA ASP A 113 -8.57 -0.07 -12.51
C ASP A 113 -7.32 0.38 -13.29
N SER A 114 -7.39 0.49 -14.62
CA SER A 114 -6.28 0.95 -15.46
C SER A 114 -5.90 2.42 -15.20
N VAL A 115 -6.87 3.24 -14.80
CA VAL A 115 -6.64 4.64 -14.42
C VAL A 115 -5.93 4.71 -13.07
N TYR A 116 -6.37 3.92 -12.08
CA TYR A 116 -5.67 3.78 -10.81
C TYR A 116 -4.25 3.27 -11.00
N GLU A 117 -4.05 2.25 -11.84
CA GLU A 117 -2.74 1.69 -12.14
C GLU A 117 -1.77 2.75 -12.69
N ALA A 118 -2.21 3.48 -13.72
CA ALA A 118 -1.41 4.56 -14.31
C ALA A 118 -1.13 5.68 -13.30
N ALA A 119 -2.10 6.02 -12.45
CA ALA A 119 -1.95 7.02 -11.40
C ALA A 119 -0.92 6.60 -10.36
N PHE A 120 -1.01 5.38 -9.82
CA PHE A 120 -0.06 4.84 -8.84
C PHE A 120 1.35 4.81 -9.39
N LYS A 121 1.53 4.29 -10.62
CA LYS A 121 2.82 4.27 -11.31
C LYS A 121 3.39 5.68 -11.47
N ARG A 122 2.57 6.66 -11.87
CA ARG A 122 3.00 8.07 -12.03
C ARG A 122 3.30 8.77 -10.70
N ALA A 123 2.72 8.30 -9.59
CA ALA A 123 3.02 8.79 -8.25
C ALA A 123 4.23 8.10 -7.60
N GLY A 124 4.73 7.00 -8.17
CA GLY A 124 5.77 6.18 -7.55
C GLY A 124 5.25 5.29 -6.42
N ILE A 125 3.94 5.02 -6.40
CA ILE A 125 3.29 4.13 -5.45
C ILE A 125 3.43 2.70 -5.95
N ILE A 126 3.76 1.79 -5.04
CA ILE A 126 3.84 0.36 -5.32
C ILE A 126 2.46 -0.23 -5.08
N ARG A 127 1.85 -0.81 -6.12
CA ARG A 127 0.59 -1.52 -5.99
C ARG A 127 0.86 -2.99 -5.65
N VAL A 128 0.06 -3.54 -4.76
CA VAL A 128 -0.02 -4.98 -4.49
C VAL A 128 -1.44 -5.50 -4.75
N GLU A 129 -1.57 -6.80 -4.98
CA GLU A 129 -2.82 -7.40 -5.45
C GLU A 129 -3.56 -8.20 -4.37
N ALA A 130 -2.86 -8.62 -3.30
CA ALA A 130 -3.47 -9.34 -2.20
C ALA A 130 -3.12 -8.73 -0.83
N VAL A 131 -4.00 -8.95 0.15
CA VAL A 131 -3.75 -8.61 1.56
C VAL A 131 -2.48 -9.32 2.08
N ARG A 132 -2.19 -10.53 1.57
CA ARG A 132 -0.96 -11.25 1.90
C ARG A 132 0.30 -10.48 1.47
N ASP A 133 0.27 -9.85 0.31
CA ASP A 133 1.41 -9.09 -0.19
C ASP A 133 1.64 -7.84 0.65
N LEU A 134 0.57 -7.23 1.16
CA LEU A 134 0.63 -6.12 2.11
C LEU A 134 1.37 -6.54 3.39
N PHE A 135 1.08 -7.73 3.91
CA PHE A 135 1.78 -8.31 5.05
C PHE A 135 3.25 -8.59 4.76
N ASN A 136 3.55 -9.24 3.62
CA ASN A 136 4.92 -9.50 3.19
C ASN A 136 5.73 -8.20 3.06
N CYS A 137 5.12 -7.15 2.51
CA CYS A 137 5.74 -5.83 2.41
C CYS A 137 5.96 -5.20 3.79
N ALA A 138 4.99 -5.29 4.70
CA ALA A 138 5.14 -4.78 6.06
C ALA A 138 6.31 -5.48 6.78
N GLU A 139 6.39 -6.80 6.68
CA GLU A 139 7.48 -7.59 7.26
C GLU A 139 8.84 -7.17 6.67
N ALA A 140 8.97 -7.16 5.35
CA ALA A 140 10.21 -6.78 4.66
C ALA A 140 10.67 -5.35 5.04
N LEU A 141 9.74 -4.40 5.11
CA LEU A 141 10.02 -3.01 5.47
C LEU A 141 10.33 -2.84 6.96
N SER A 142 9.83 -3.72 7.83
CA SER A 142 10.14 -3.70 9.26
C SER A 142 11.57 -4.17 9.55
N MET A 143 12.08 -5.13 8.77
CA MET A 143 13.35 -5.81 9.02
C MET A 143 14.55 -5.16 8.34
N GLN A 144 14.36 -4.58 7.14
CA GLN A 144 15.47 -4.17 6.28
C GLN A 144 15.56 -2.65 6.13
N GLN A 145 16.78 -2.11 6.23
CA GLN A 145 17.05 -0.77 5.73
C GLN A 145 16.97 -0.77 4.20
N ARG A 146 16.58 0.37 3.61
CA ARG A 146 16.55 0.52 2.16
C ARG A 146 17.92 0.16 1.55
N PRO A 147 17.95 -0.64 0.47
CA PRO A 147 19.18 -0.88 -0.28
C PRO A 147 19.81 0.45 -0.69
N LYS A 148 21.12 0.59 -0.50
CA LYS A 148 21.87 1.82 -0.84
C LYS A 148 22.19 1.94 -2.33
N GLY A 149 21.87 0.93 -3.12
CA GLY A 149 22.20 0.88 -4.55
C GLY A 149 21.54 -0.32 -5.24
N PRO A 150 21.82 -0.49 -6.55
CA PRO A 150 21.16 -1.49 -7.40
C PRO A 150 21.73 -2.91 -7.26
N ASN A 151 22.72 -3.12 -6.38
CA ASN A 151 23.42 -4.40 -6.27
C ASN A 151 22.58 -5.38 -5.43
N LEU A 152 21.84 -6.24 -6.11
CA LEU A 152 21.08 -7.35 -5.53
C LEU A 152 21.81 -8.67 -5.79
N THR A 153 21.97 -9.52 -4.78
CA THR A 153 22.55 -10.86 -4.90
C THR A 153 21.58 -11.89 -4.34
N ILE A 154 21.27 -12.92 -5.12
CA ILE A 154 20.44 -14.06 -4.70
C ILE A 154 21.40 -15.20 -4.34
N ILE A 155 21.29 -15.72 -3.11
CA ILE A 155 22.06 -16.88 -2.64
C ILE A 155 21.08 -18.02 -2.39
N THR A 156 21.31 -19.17 -3.03
CA THR A 156 20.45 -20.36 -2.93
C THR A 156 21.28 -21.62 -3.01
N ASN A 157 20.84 -22.67 -2.32
CA ASN A 157 21.44 -24.00 -2.35
C ASN A 157 20.86 -24.90 -3.46
N ALA A 158 19.87 -24.43 -4.21
CA ALA A 158 19.20 -25.18 -5.27
C ALA A 158 18.89 -24.29 -6.49
N GLY A 159 18.96 -24.89 -7.68
CA GLY A 159 18.77 -24.19 -8.96
C GLY A 159 17.33 -23.74 -9.22
N GLY A 160 16.32 -24.53 -8.84
CA GLY A 160 14.90 -24.22 -9.08
C GLY A 160 14.46 -22.88 -8.46
N PRO A 161 14.65 -22.68 -7.13
CA PRO A 161 14.36 -21.39 -6.50
C PRO A 161 15.16 -20.22 -7.08
N ALA A 162 16.38 -20.46 -7.58
CA ALA A 162 17.20 -19.44 -8.23
C ALA A 162 16.51 -18.87 -9.48
N ILE A 163 15.94 -19.76 -10.28
CA ILE A 163 15.26 -19.41 -11.54
C ILE A 163 13.99 -18.61 -11.22
N ILE A 164 13.15 -19.13 -10.32
CA ILE A 164 11.90 -18.46 -9.92
C ILE A 164 12.19 -17.05 -9.36
N ALA A 165 13.25 -16.89 -8.56
CA ALA A 165 13.62 -15.59 -8.00
C ALA A 165 14.24 -14.62 -9.02
N ALA A 166 14.77 -15.12 -10.14
CA ALA A 166 15.35 -14.30 -11.21
C ALA A 166 14.34 -13.94 -12.32
N GLU A 167 13.17 -14.57 -12.35
CA GLU A 167 12.10 -14.25 -13.28
C GLU A 167 11.48 -12.86 -12.95
N PRO A 168 11.32 -11.97 -13.94
CA PRO A 168 10.62 -10.71 -13.74
C PRO A 168 9.11 -10.97 -13.57
N SER A 169 8.51 -10.27 -12.60
CA SER A 169 7.06 -10.21 -12.31
C SER A 169 6.30 -9.32 -13.29
#